data_AF-A0A4Q5IVG9-F1
#
_entry.id   AF-A0A4Q5IVG9-F1
#
_cell.length_a   1.000
_cell.length_b   1.000
_cell.length_c   1.000
_cell.angle_alpha   90.00
_cell.angle_beta   90.00
_cell.angle_gamma   90.00
#
_symmetry.space_group_name_H-M   'P 1'
#
loop_
_entity.id
_entity.type
_entity.pdbx_description
1 polymer ?
#
loop_
_entity_poly.entity_id
_entity_poly.type
_entity_poly.pdbx_seq_one_letter_code
_entity_poly.pdbx_strand_id
1 'polypeptide(L)'
;MSYLFSETEESPRGAWAFAGGVVVGAAVVALVWALTTLVSPGATGGSDRNRAAAPDDSARPRPAGVAAEPCHAVHDIQTPALRAATTALQDWRVHVDTMNAFAADEITREKANEDWDRTRHHATEDLAAYDEAAAAYAARTTRCPTPTGATTGTAGTADAVDASGPADASVTACRAAVSARNLTLRAADAALATWREHVLQMEMLRDGTMTGDTAAKLWEKSWKVGSAQLKAYDEAAQRSAATTC
;
A
#
# COMPACT_ATOMS: atom_id res chain seq x y z
N MET A 1 9.94 -35.77 19.62
CA MET A 1 8.83 -35.20 20.40
C MET A 1 7.58 -35.36 19.55
N SER A 2 6.91 -36.50 19.68
CA SER A 2 5.81 -36.93 18.81
C SER A 2 4.49 -36.43 19.40
N TYR A 3 3.89 -35.42 18.79
CA TYR A 3 2.53 -35.02 19.13
C TYR A 3 1.57 -35.88 18.31
N LEU A 4 0.84 -36.75 19.02
CA LEU A 4 -0.31 -37.47 18.50
C LEU A 4 -1.40 -36.44 18.18
N PHE A 5 -1.70 -36.26 16.90
CA PHE A 5 -2.86 -35.49 16.45
C PHE A 5 -4.10 -36.31 16.78
N SER A 6 -4.87 -35.85 17.77
CA SER A 6 -6.17 -36.42 18.10
C SER A 6 -7.18 -35.89 17.08
N GLU A 7 -7.78 -36.78 16.29
CA GLU A 7 -8.91 -36.45 15.43
C GLU A 7 -10.09 -35.99 16.30
N THR A 8 -10.41 -34.70 16.26
CA THR A 8 -11.60 -34.17 16.92
C THR A 8 -12.76 -34.15 15.93
N GLU A 9 -13.84 -34.83 16.32
CA GLU A 9 -15.14 -34.90 15.65
C GLU A 9 -15.64 -33.52 15.18
N GLU A 10 -16.06 -33.47 13.90
CA GLU A 10 -16.69 -32.30 13.28
C GLU A 10 -18.02 -31.97 13.96
N SER A 11 -18.07 -30.82 14.66
CA SER A 11 -19.31 -30.24 15.18
C SER A 11 -19.95 -29.30 14.13
N PRO A 12 -21.22 -29.47 13.75
CA PRO A 12 -21.88 -28.70 12.68
C PRO A 12 -22.30 -27.27 13.09
N ARG A 13 -21.51 -26.60 13.92
CA ARG A 13 -21.78 -25.24 14.43
C ARG A 13 -21.13 -24.10 13.62
N GLY A 14 -20.37 -24.42 12.58
CA GLY A 14 -19.56 -23.45 11.82
C GLY A 14 -20.33 -22.48 10.91
N ALA A 15 -21.56 -22.78 10.51
CA ALA A 15 -22.28 -21.97 9.51
C ALA A 15 -22.77 -20.60 10.02
N TRP A 16 -23.00 -20.44 11.33
CA TRP A 16 -23.53 -19.19 11.90
C TRP A 16 -22.45 -18.17 12.28
N ALA A 17 -21.18 -18.57 12.38
CA ALA A 17 -20.09 -17.68 12.75
C ALA A 17 -19.65 -16.73 11.61
N PHE A 18 -19.83 -17.14 10.35
CA PHE A 18 -19.42 -16.34 9.19
C PHE A 18 -20.34 -15.17 8.88
N ALA A 19 -21.65 -15.30 9.12
CA ALA A 19 -22.61 -14.22 8.86
C ALA A 19 -22.46 -13.04 9.85
N GLY A 20 -22.07 -13.30 11.10
CA GLY A 20 -21.85 -12.26 12.11
C GLY A 20 -20.62 -11.38 11.84
N GLY A 21 -19.53 -11.98 11.32
CA GLY A 21 -18.27 -11.26 11.10
C GLY A 21 -18.34 -10.19 10.02
N VAL A 22 -19.11 -10.42 8.94
CA VAL A 22 -19.23 -9.48 7.82
C VAL A 22 -19.97 -8.20 8.23
N VAL A 23 -21.00 -8.31 9.06
CA VAL A 23 -21.78 -7.15 9.52
C VAL A 23 -20.97 -6.25 10.45
N VAL A 24 -20.18 -6.84 11.34
CA VAL A 24 -19.30 -6.08 12.26
C VAL A 24 -18.17 -5.38 11.50
N GLY A 25 -17.57 -6.04 10.50
CA GLY A 25 -16.52 -5.44 9.67
C GLY A 25 -17.01 -4.22 8.89
N ALA A 26 -18.19 -4.29 8.27
CA ALA A 26 -18.77 -3.17 7.52
C ALA A 26 -19.11 -1.97 8.43
N ALA A 27 -19.59 -2.23 9.65
CA ALA A 27 -19.91 -1.17 10.62
C ALA A 27 -18.65 -0.41 11.07
N VAL A 28 -17.53 -1.10 11.33
CA VAL A 28 -16.27 -0.45 11.75
C VAL A 28 -15.70 0.42 10.64
N VAL A 29 -15.72 -0.03 9.39
CA VAL A 29 -15.23 0.77 8.24
C VAL A 29 -16.08 2.04 8.06
N ALA A 30 -17.41 1.94 8.17
CA ALA A 30 -18.30 3.09 8.08
C ALA A 30 -18.06 4.11 9.21
N LEU A 31 -17.79 3.63 10.43
CA LEU A 31 -17.56 4.48 11.60
C LEU A 31 -16.22 5.21 11.51
N VAL A 32 -15.16 4.54 11.04
CA VAL A 32 -13.85 5.17 10.77
C VAL A 32 -13.97 6.23 9.68
N TRP A 33 -14.74 5.96 8.62
CA TRP A 33 -14.96 6.94 7.54
C TRP A 33 -15.81 8.13 8.00
N ALA A 34 -16.80 7.94 8.86
CA ALA A 34 -17.57 9.02 9.45
C ALA A 34 -16.72 9.91 10.37
N LEU A 35 -15.83 9.33 11.17
CA LEU A 35 -14.95 10.08 12.08
C LEU A 35 -13.92 10.94 11.35
N THR A 36 -13.42 10.52 10.18
CA THR A 36 -12.45 11.32 9.41
C THR A 36 -13.09 12.53 8.72
N THR A 37 -14.39 12.50 8.43
CA THR A 37 -15.10 13.65 7.82
C THR A 37 -15.47 14.75 8.82
N LEU A 38 -15.58 14.42 10.11
CA LEU A 38 -15.98 15.36 11.17
C LEU A 38 -14.83 16.22 11.71
N VAL A 39 -13.57 15.83 11.49
CA VAL A 39 -12.40 16.60 11.92
C VAL A 39 -11.90 17.45 10.76
N SER A 40 -12.67 18.49 10.40
CA SER A 40 -12.15 19.59 9.58
C SER A 40 -11.51 20.63 10.51
N PRO A 41 -10.17 20.78 10.54
CA PRO A 41 -9.55 21.87 11.28
C PRO A 41 -9.98 23.21 10.65
N GLY A 42 -10.70 24.00 11.44
CA GLY A 42 -11.11 25.35 11.08
C GLY A 42 -9.90 26.21 10.74
N ALA A 43 -9.81 26.64 9.48
CA ALA A 43 -8.84 27.61 9.03
C ALA A 43 -9.12 28.95 9.72
N THR A 44 -8.23 29.33 10.64
CA THR A 44 -8.24 30.63 11.31
C THR A 44 -7.82 31.70 10.30
N GLY A 45 -8.70 32.67 10.08
CA GLY A 45 -8.49 33.80 9.18
C GLY A 45 -7.31 34.66 9.62
N GLY A 46 -6.42 34.95 8.67
CA GLY A 46 -5.31 35.89 8.80
C GLY A 46 -5.49 37.03 7.80
N SER A 47 -5.58 38.25 8.32
CA SER A 47 -5.95 39.49 7.65
C SER A 47 -5.16 39.86 6.40
N ASP A 48 -5.91 40.48 5.49
CA ASP A 48 -5.50 41.26 4.33
C ASP A 48 -4.30 42.18 4.61
N ARG A 49 -3.25 42.02 3.78
CA ARG A 49 -2.30 43.09 3.50
C ARG A 49 -2.39 43.42 2.02
N ASN A 50 -3.06 44.54 1.72
CA ASN A 50 -2.99 45.25 0.46
C ASN A 50 -1.52 45.54 0.11
N ARG A 51 -0.93 44.71 -0.75
CA ARG A 51 0.35 44.99 -1.40
C ARG A 51 0.06 45.26 -2.87
N ALA A 52 0.31 46.50 -3.28
CA ALA A 52 0.15 46.93 -4.67
C ALA A 52 0.92 45.99 -5.61
N ALA A 53 0.20 45.42 -6.58
CA ALA A 53 0.73 44.50 -7.56
C ALA A 53 1.69 45.23 -8.50
N ALA A 54 2.95 44.78 -8.52
CA ALA A 54 3.83 45.06 -9.64
C ALA A 54 3.27 44.33 -10.89
N PRO A 55 3.39 44.91 -12.10
CA PRO A 55 2.99 44.24 -13.32
C PRO A 55 3.72 42.91 -13.44
N ASP A 56 2.93 41.84 -13.44
CA ASP A 56 3.37 40.46 -13.40
C ASP A 56 3.89 40.07 -14.80
N ASP A 57 5.21 39.97 -14.95
CA ASP A 57 5.89 39.50 -16.17
C ASP A 57 5.73 37.97 -16.37
N SER A 58 4.86 37.33 -15.58
CA SER A 58 4.58 35.88 -15.58
C SER A 58 3.68 35.39 -16.72
N ALA A 59 3.26 36.26 -17.64
CA ALA A 59 2.37 35.89 -18.74
C ALA A 59 3.08 35.24 -19.94
N ARG A 60 4.37 34.89 -19.85
CA ARG A 60 4.99 34.05 -20.88
C ARG A 60 4.61 32.59 -20.66
N PRO A 61 3.97 31.93 -21.66
CA PRO A 61 3.73 30.49 -21.61
C PRO A 61 5.06 29.77 -21.37
N ARG A 62 5.14 29.00 -20.27
CA ARG A 62 6.27 28.09 -20.08
C ARG A 62 6.20 26.99 -21.13
N PRO A 63 7.33 26.62 -21.75
CA PRO A 63 7.36 25.48 -22.66
C PRO A 63 6.90 24.22 -21.93
N ALA A 64 6.06 23.42 -22.60
CA ALA A 64 5.28 22.35 -22.00
C ALA A 64 6.13 21.30 -21.25
N GLY A 65 7.33 20.99 -21.74
CA GLY A 65 8.27 20.05 -21.09
C GLY A 65 8.76 20.48 -19.69
N VAL A 66 8.78 21.78 -19.38
CA VAL A 66 9.17 22.27 -18.04
C VAL A 66 8.07 22.00 -17.01
N ALA A 67 6.81 21.84 -17.44
CA ALA A 67 5.70 21.55 -16.53
C ALA A 67 5.68 20.09 -16.03
N ALA A 68 6.29 19.15 -16.78
CA ALA A 68 6.34 17.73 -16.41
C ALA A 68 7.49 17.38 -15.43
N GLU A 69 8.53 18.22 -15.35
CA GLU A 69 9.75 17.96 -14.56
C GLU A 69 9.46 17.58 -13.09
N PRO A 70 8.58 18.28 -12.34
CA PRO A 70 8.31 17.89 -10.96
C PRO A 70 7.65 16.51 -10.84
N CYS A 71 6.92 16.08 -11.87
CA CYS A 71 6.32 14.75 -11.90
C CYS A 71 7.35 13.65 -12.21
N HIS A 72 8.26 13.86 -13.15
CA HIS A 72 9.39 12.96 -13.38
C HIS A 72 10.21 12.80 -12.10
N ALA A 73 10.51 13.89 -11.39
CA ALA A 73 11.22 13.83 -10.12
C ALA A 73 10.49 12.98 -9.07
N VAL A 74 9.17 13.12 -8.93
CA VAL A 74 8.39 12.26 -8.00
C VAL A 74 8.41 10.79 -8.44
N HIS A 75 8.25 10.54 -9.74
CA HIS A 75 8.30 9.20 -10.31
C HIS A 75 9.64 8.51 -9.99
N ASP A 76 10.74 9.23 -10.15
CA ASP A 76 12.09 8.71 -9.91
C ASP A 76 12.34 8.43 -8.43
N ILE A 77 11.91 9.32 -7.53
CA ILE A 77 12.04 9.13 -6.06
C ILE A 77 11.26 7.90 -5.58
N GLN A 78 10.20 7.46 -6.27
CA GLN A 78 9.49 6.21 -5.92
C GLN A 78 10.29 4.94 -6.23
N THR A 79 11.31 5.00 -7.09
CA THR A 79 11.99 3.81 -7.63
C THR A 79 12.69 2.97 -6.56
N PRO A 80 13.46 3.55 -5.61
CA PRO A 80 14.09 2.76 -4.55
C PRO A 80 13.07 2.01 -3.69
N ALA A 81 11.97 2.67 -3.29
CA ALA A 81 10.94 2.07 -2.46
C ALA A 81 10.21 0.93 -3.18
N LEU A 82 9.88 1.08 -4.47
CA LEU A 82 9.25 0.01 -5.26
C LEU A 82 10.18 -1.19 -5.47
N ARG A 83 11.48 -0.94 -5.66
CA ARG A 83 12.48 -2.01 -5.77
C ARG A 83 12.60 -2.78 -4.45
N ALA A 84 12.78 -2.07 -3.34
CA ALA A 84 12.88 -2.69 -2.02
C ALA A 84 11.59 -3.46 -1.66
N ALA A 85 10.41 -2.92 -1.99
CA ALA A 85 9.14 -3.61 -1.85
C ALA A 85 9.11 -4.94 -2.63
N THR A 86 9.58 -4.92 -3.88
CA THR A 86 9.61 -6.12 -4.72
C THR A 86 10.49 -7.21 -4.12
N THR A 87 11.67 -6.85 -3.62
CA THR A 87 12.57 -7.79 -2.94
C THR A 87 11.92 -8.38 -1.69
N ALA A 88 11.45 -7.53 -0.77
CA ALA A 88 10.84 -7.98 0.48
C ALA A 88 9.57 -8.83 0.26
N LEU A 89 8.78 -8.53 -0.76
CA LEU A 89 7.59 -9.32 -1.12
C LEU A 89 7.94 -10.64 -1.83
N GLN A 90 9.14 -10.76 -2.40
CA GLN A 90 9.57 -12.03 -2.98
C GLN A 90 9.80 -13.08 -1.90
N ASP A 91 10.41 -12.71 -0.77
CA ASP A 91 10.52 -13.60 0.40
C ASP A 91 9.15 -13.99 0.92
N TRP A 92 8.22 -13.03 1.03
CA TRP A 92 6.86 -13.32 1.48
C TRP A 92 6.14 -14.28 0.55
N ARG A 93 6.31 -14.12 -0.77
CA ARG A 93 5.76 -15.03 -1.78
C ARG A 93 6.31 -16.44 -1.63
N VAL A 94 7.63 -16.59 -1.54
CA VAL A 94 8.26 -17.91 -1.32
C VAL A 94 7.71 -18.55 -0.05
N HIS A 95 7.58 -17.78 1.03
CA HIS A 95 7.05 -18.29 2.29
C HIS A 95 5.58 -18.77 2.17
N VAL A 96 4.71 -17.98 1.53
CA VAL A 96 3.31 -18.34 1.27
C VAL A 96 3.20 -19.56 0.35
N ASP A 97 4.04 -19.66 -0.68
CA ASP A 97 4.07 -20.80 -1.59
C ASP A 97 4.51 -22.08 -0.88
N THR A 98 5.51 -22.01 0.01
CA THR A 98 5.89 -23.13 0.89
C THR A 98 4.73 -23.54 1.80
N MET A 99 3.97 -22.59 2.36
CA MET A 99 2.77 -22.92 3.16
C MET A 99 1.70 -23.64 2.33
N ASN A 100 1.45 -23.17 1.10
CA ASN A 100 0.50 -23.81 0.18
C ASN A 100 0.94 -25.24 -0.16
N ALA A 101 2.20 -25.44 -0.55
CA ALA A 101 2.75 -26.74 -0.91
C ALA A 101 2.74 -27.72 0.28
N PHE A 102 3.07 -27.25 1.48
CA PHE A 102 3.01 -28.07 2.69
C PHE A 102 1.57 -28.48 3.03
N ALA A 103 0.61 -27.55 2.92
CA ALA A 103 -0.80 -27.84 3.16
C ALA A 103 -1.40 -28.82 2.13
N ALA A 104 -0.83 -28.86 0.92
CA ALA A 104 -1.18 -29.81 -0.14
C ALA A 104 -0.43 -31.15 -0.07
N ASP A 105 0.40 -31.37 0.95
CA ASP A 105 1.28 -32.55 1.11
C ASP A 105 2.27 -32.75 -0.06
N GLU A 106 2.65 -31.65 -0.74
CA GLU A 106 3.60 -31.66 -1.87
C GLU A 106 5.06 -31.58 -1.41
N ILE A 107 5.30 -31.11 -0.18
CA ILE A 107 6.62 -31.03 0.46
C ILE A 107 6.59 -31.58 1.87
N THR A 108 7.72 -32.10 2.35
CA THR A 108 7.83 -32.59 3.73
C THR A 108 7.91 -31.44 4.74
N ARG A 109 7.66 -31.76 6.00
CA ARG A 109 7.82 -30.79 7.10
C ARG A 109 9.25 -30.28 7.22
N GLU A 110 10.25 -31.15 7.04
CA GLU A 110 11.66 -30.79 7.07
C GLU A 110 11.96 -29.73 6.01
N LYS A 111 11.48 -29.96 4.78
CA LYS A 111 11.64 -29.02 3.68
C LYS A 111 10.94 -27.68 3.93
N ALA A 112 9.72 -27.72 4.46
CA ALA A 112 8.98 -26.51 4.81
C ALA A 112 9.72 -25.68 5.86
N ASN A 113 10.25 -26.32 6.92
CA ASN A 113 11.02 -25.66 7.96
C ASN A 113 12.31 -24.99 7.43
N GLU A 114 13.03 -25.65 6.52
CA GLU A 114 14.22 -25.06 5.88
C GLU A 114 13.88 -23.79 5.09
N ASP A 115 12.79 -23.81 4.32
CA ASP A 115 12.35 -22.67 3.52
C ASP A 115 11.80 -21.52 4.38
N TRP A 116 11.05 -21.85 5.44
CA TRP A 116 10.57 -20.86 6.39
C TRP A 116 11.70 -20.20 7.17
N ASP A 117 12.71 -20.95 7.60
CA ASP A 117 13.86 -20.37 8.29
C ASP A 117 14.68 -19.45 7.38
N ARG A 118 14.88 -19.85 6.12
CA ARG A 118 15.56 -19.01 5.12
C ARG A 118 14.81 -17.70 4.87
N THR A 119 13.51 -17.78 4.60
CA THR A 119 12.68 -16.58 4.33
C THR A 119 12.60 -15.66 5.54
N ARG A 120 12.49 -16.21 6.76
CA ARG A 120 12.54 -15.44 8.02
C ARG A 120 13.85 -14.65 8.16
N HIS A 121 14.98 -15.29 7.86
CA HIS A 121 16.29 -14.66 8.03
C HIS A 121 16.45 -13.43 7.12
N HIS A 122 16.15 -13.58 5.83
CA HIS A 122 16.24 -12.48 4.86
C HIS A 122 15.19 -11.38 5.11
N ALA A 123 13.99 -11.75 5.56
CA ALA A 123 12.90 -10.81 5.76
C ALA A 123 13.28 -9.62 6.64
N THR A 124 14.09 -9.83 7.69
CA THR A 124 14.48 -8.74 8.59
C THR A 124 15.25 -7.65 7.85
N GLU A 125 16.21 -8.04 7.00
CA GLU A 125 17.04 -7.11 6.23
C GLU A 125 16.24 -6.43 5.13
N ASP A 126 15.44 -7.20 4.39
CA ASP A 126 14.65 -6.68 3.27
C ASP A 126 13.51 -5.76 3.72
N LEU A 127 12.87 -6.07 4.86
CA LEU A 127 11.86 -5.20 5.47
C LEU A 127 12.47 -3.87 5.94
N ALA A 128 13.66 -3.91 6.55
CA ALA A 128 14.36 -2.69 6.96
C ALA A 128 14.76 -1.83 5.75
N ALA A 129 15.25 -2.45 4.68
CA ALA A 129 15.57 -1.76 3.43
C ALA A 129 14.34 -1.09 2.79
N TYR A 130 13.18 -1.76 2.84
CA TYR A 130 11.92 -1.16 2.41
C TYR A 130 11.52 0.03 3.30
N ASP A 131 11.58 -0.12 4.62
CA ASP A 131 11.20 0.93 5.57
C ASP A 131 12.03 2.21 5.39
N GLU A 132 13.34 2.07 5.19
CA GLU A 132 14.24 3.19 4.87
C GLU A 132 13.84 3.88 3.56
N ALA A 133 13.65 3.12 2.48
CA ALA A 133 13.30 3.67 1.18
C ALA A 133 11.90 4.31 1.17
N ALA A 134 10.94 3.72 1.86
CA ALA A 134 9.59 4.25 2.02
C ALA A 134 9.60 5.54 2.85
N ALA A 135 10.40 5.62 3.92
CA ALA A 135 10.58 6.84 4.71
C ALA A 135 11.20 7.97 3.88
N ALA A 136 12.23 7.68 3.07
CA ALA A 136 12.82 8.64 2.15
C ALA A 136 11.79 9.17 1.14
N TYR A 137 10.95 8.29 0.58
CA TYR A 137 9.85 8.71 -0.29
C TYR A 137 8.82 9.57 0.46
N ALA A 138 8.43 9.19 1.69
CA ALA A 138 7.45 9.92 2.49
C ALA A 138 7.93 11.34 2.85
N ALA A 139 9.23 11.52 3.09
CA ALA A 139 9.85 12.80 3.44
C ALA A 139 10.01 13.78 2.25
N ARG A 140 9.65 13.37 1.03
CA ARG A 140 9.78 14.23 -0.16
C ARG A 140 8.97 15.53 -0.02
N THR A 141 9.56 16.61 -0.52
CA THR A 141 8.90 17.91 -0.63
C THR A 141 8.31 18.14 -2.02
N THR A 142 8.93 17.58 -3.07
CA THR A 142 8.46 17.67 -4.46
C THR A 142 7.11 16.98 -4.65
N ARG A 143 6.21 17.64 -5.38
CA ARG A 143 4.88 17.13 -5.73
C ARG A 143 4.67 17.24 -7.23
N CYS A 144 3.97 16.25 -7.80
CA CYS A 144 3.36 16.39 -9.11
C CYS A 144 2.37 17.56 -9.08
N PRO A 145 2.37 18.46 -10.08
CA PRO A 145 1.38 19.52 -10.17
C PRO A 145 -0.05 18.95 -10.22
N THR A 146 -0.96 19.54 -9.45
CA THR A 146 -2.40 19.30 -9.54
C THR A 146 -2.93 20.09 -10.75
N PRO A 147 -3.92 19.58 -11.52
CA PRO A 147 -4.43 20.32 -12.67
C PRO A 147 -5.12 21.58 -12.15
N THR A 148 -4.56 22.72 -12.50
CA THR A 148 -5.08 24.04 -12.15
C THR A 148 -6.38 24.24 -12.93
N GLY A 149 -7.54 24.00 -12.33
CA GLY A 149 -8.81 24.11 -13.05
C GLY A 149 -10.06 23.59 -12.34
N ALA A 150 -9.93 22.70 -11.36
CA ALA A 150 -11.05 22.37 -10.47
C ALA A 150 -11.16 23.41 -9.35
N THR A 151 -11.09 24.71 -9.69
CA THR A 151 -11.58 25.74 -8.79
C THR A 151 -13.07 25.45 -8.65
N THR A 152 -13.51 25.07 -7.46
CA THR A 152 -14.90 24.99 -7.06
C THR A 152 -15.52 26.38 -7.13
N GLY A 153 -15.69 26.89 -8.35
CA GLY A 153 -16.46 28.07 -8.64
C GLY A 153 -17.89 27.73 -8.30
N THR A 154 -18.36 28.27 -7.18
CA THR A 154 -19.77 28.47 -6.86
C THR A 154 -20.56 28.75 -8.15
N ALA A 155 -21.56 27.90 -8.39
CA ALA A 155 -22.48 27.96 -9.52
C ALA A 155 -22.88 29.42 -9.84
N GLY A 156 -22.38 29.95 -10.95
CA GLY A 156 -22.66 31.33 -11.34
C GLY A 156 -22.03 31.67 -12.67
N THR A 157 -22.86 31.63 -13.71
CA THR A 157 -22.61 31.96 -15.13
C THR A 157 -22.11 30.82 -16.02
N ALA A 158 -22.93 30.51 -17.03
CA ALA A 158 -22.84 29.35 -17.93
C ALA A 158 -21.88 29.54 -19.12
N ASP A 159 -21.05 30.59 -19.10
CA ASP A 159 -20.24 31.02 -20.25
C ASP A 159 -18.72 30.83 -20.03
N ALA A 160 -18.32 29.97 -19.10
CA ALA A 160 -16.91 29.58 -18.94
C ALA A 160 -16.49 28.63 -20.07
N VAL A 161 -16.19 29.23 -21.22
CA VAL A 161 -15.55 28.59 -22.38
C VAL A 161 -14.25 27.95 -21.93
N ASP A 162 -14.24 26.61 -21.84
CA ASP A 162 -13.16 25.65 -22.11
C ASP A 162 -11.69 26.14 -22.06
N ALA A 163 -11.34 26.91 -21.03
CA ALA A 163 -9.98 27.43 -20.82
C ALA A 163 -9.02 26.36 -20.25
N SER A 164 -9.48 25.10 -20.21
CA SER A 164 -8.60 23.94 -20.12
C SER A 164 -7.98 23.74 -21.50
N GLY A 165 -7.07 24.65 -21.89
CA GLY A 165 -6.13 24.37 -22.97
C GLY A 165 -5.50 23.00 -22.71
N PRO A 166 -5.16 22.22 -23.76
CA PRO A 166 -4.74 20.84 -23.62
C PRO A 166 -3.66 20.75 -22.55
N ALA A 167 -4.04 20.28 -21.35
CA ALA A 167 -3.09 19.96 -20.32
C ALA A 167 -2.13 19.00 -21.00
N ASP A 168 -0.86 19.40 -21.11
CA ASP A 168 0.13 18.71 -21.93
C ASP A 168 0.00 17.21 -21.67
N ALA A 169 -0.28 16.45 -22.73
CA ALA A 169 -0.56 15.02 -22.62
C ALA A 169 0.58 14.30 -21.85
N SER A 170 1.79 14.83 -21.93
CA SER A 170 2.96 14.39 -21.15
C SER A 170 2.75 14.52 -19.63
N VAL A 171 2.29 15.67 -19.15
CA VAL A 171 2.01 15.93 -17.73
C VAL A 171 0.87 15.03 -17.25
N THR A 172 -0.17 14.85 -18.07
CA THR A 172 -1.30 13.97 -17.74
C THR A 172 -0.85 12.51 -17.62
N ALA A 173 -0.06 12.02 -18.58
CA ALA A 173 0.50 10.66 -18.57
C ALA A 173 1.42 10.43 -17.35
N CYS A 174 2.36 11.34 -17.10
CA CYS A 174 3.28 11.19 -15.98
C CYS A 174 2.55 11.23 -14.62
N ARG A 175 1.52 12.07 -14.47
CA ARG A 175 0.67 12.06 -13.27
C ARG A 175 -0.06 10.74 -13.08
N ALA A 176 -0.56 10.13 -14.16
CA ALA A 176 -1.17 8.82 -14.10
C ALA A 176 -0.15 7.74 -13.66
N ALA A 177 1.07 7.78 -14.20
CA ALA A 177 2.15 6.87 -13.79
C ALA A 177 2.54 7.02 -12.31
N VAL A 178 2.73 8.26 -11.83
CA VAL A 178 2.98 8.53 -10.39
C VAL A 178 1.83 8.04 -9.51
N SER A 179 0.58 8.19 -9.96
CA SER A 179 -0.60 7.69 -9.24
C SER A 179 -0.63 6.17 -9.18
N ALA A 180 -0.34 5.49 -10.30
CA ALA A 180 -0.26 4.03 -10.35
C ALA A 180 0.83 3.48 -9.42
N ARG A 181 2.03 4.08 -9.42
CA ARG A 181 3.12 3.74 -8.49
C ARG A 181 2.74 3.95 -7.02
N ASN A 182 1.98 5.00 -6.71
CA ASN A 182 1.44 5.22 -5.37
C ASN A 182 0.45 4.13 -4.93
N LEU A 183 -0.38 3.62 -5.85
CA LEU A 183 -1.26 2.47 -5.57
C LEU A 183 -0.44 1.21 -5.32
N THR A 184 0.64 0.98 -6.08
CA THR A 184 1.56 -0.15 -5.87
C THR A 184 2.25 -0.08 -4.51
N LEU A 185 2.79 1.08 -4.11
CA LEU A 185 3.39 1.26 -2.79
C LEU A 185 2.38 1.03 -1.66
N ARG A 186 1.13 1.50 -1.79
CA ARG A 186 0.08 1.20 -0.78
C ARG A 186 -0.25 -0.28 -0.69
N ALA A 187 -0.28 -1.00 -1.82
CA ALA A 187 -0.50 -2.44 -1.83
C ALA A 187 0.69 -3.17 -1.18
N ALA A 188 1.92 -2.70 -1.43
CA ALA A 188 3.13 -3.20 -0.78
C ALA A 188 3.10 -2.97 0.73
N ASP A 189 2.74 -1.77 1.20
CA ASP A 189 2.61 -1.45 2.62
C ASP A 189 1.68 -2.44 3.33
N ALA A 190 0.51 -2.73 2.74
CA ALA A 190 -0.46 -3.66 3.30
C ALA A 190 0.09 -5.09 3.39
N ALA A 191 0.73 -5.58 2.32
CA ALA A 191 1.31 -6.93 2.27
C ALA A 191 2.50 -7.07 3.24
N LEU A 192 3.42 -6.09 3.25
CA LEU A 192 4.58 -6.09 4.13
C LEU A 192 4.21 -5.89 5.60
N ALA A 193 3.11 -5.19 5.91
CA ALA A 193 2.62 -5.11 7.29
C ALA A 193 2.22 -6.50 7.82
N THR A 194 1.49 -7.29 7.02
CA THR A 194 1.18 -8.68 7.36
C THR A 194 2.44 -9.54 7.46
N TRP A 195 3.41 -9.34 6.57
CA TRP A 195 4.67 -10.08 6.60
C TRP A 195 5.47 -9.80 7.88
N ARG A 196 5.64 -8.52 8.26
CA ARG A 196 6.32 -8.12 9.51
C ARG A 196 5.70 -8.79 10.73
N GLU A 197 4.38 -8.74 10.83
CA GLU A 197 3.65 -9.35 11.94
C GLU A 197 3.83 -10.88 11.96
N HIS A 198 3.81 -11.54 10.80
CA HIS A 198 4.07 -12.97 10.73
C HIS A 198 5.51 -13.34 11.15
N VAL A 199 6.52 -12.60 10.69
CA VAL A 199 7.92 -12.80 11.10
C VAL A 199 8.07 -12.62 12.61
N LEU A 200 7.43 -11.60 13.20
CA LEU A 200 7.41 -11.41 14.65
C LEU A 200 6.81 -12.62 15.37
N GLN A 201 5.71 -13.18 14.87
CA GLN A 201 5.09 -14.38 15.45
C GLN A 201 5.99 -15.61 15.35
N MET A 202 6.77 -15.74 14.27
CA MET A 202 7.80 -16.78 14.15
C MET A 202 8.89 -16.64 15.22
N GLU A 203 9.35 -15.42 15.49
CA GLU A 203 10.32 -15.16 16.56
C GLU A 203 9.74 -15.45 17.94
N MET A 204 8.48 -15.05 18.19
CA MET A 204 7.80 -15.34 19.46
C MET A 204 7.58 -16.84 19.70
N LEU A 205 7.34 -17.62 18.66
CA LEU A 205 7.29 -19.08 18.81
C LEU A 205 8.68 -19.63 19.13
N ARG A 206 9.73 -19.11 18.47
CA ARG A 206 11.12 -19.57 18.62
C ARG A 206 11.68 -19.27 20.01
N ASP A 207 11.37 -18.10 20.57
CA ASP A 207 11.82 -17.71 21.91
C ASP A 207 10.93 -18.23 23.05
N GLY A 208 9.82 -18.89 22.72
CA GLY A 208 8.89 -19.50 23.67
C GLY A 208 7.87 -18.54 24.28
N THR A 209 7.79 -17.30 23.81
CA THR A 209 6.77 -16.33 24.25
C THR A 209 5.39 -16.57 23.63
N MET A 210 5.30 -17.40 22.58
CA MET A 210 4.05 -17.85 21.96
C MET A 210 3.96 -19.38 21.92
N THR A 211 2.78 -19.94 22.21
CA THR A 211 2.54 -21.38 22.10
C THR A 211 2.31 -21.79 20.64
N GLY A 212 2.62 -23.05 20.30
CA GLY A 212 2.40 -23.59 18.95
C GLY A 212 0.95 -23.45 18.48
N ASP A 213 -0.03 -23.75 19.33
CA ASP A 213 -1.46 -23.63 19.00
C ASP A 213 -1.88 -22.19 18.69
N THR A 214 -1.27 -21.22 19.37
CA THR A 214 -1.53 -19.79 19.12
C THR A 214 -0.88 -19.36 17.81
N ALA A 215 0.38 -19.76 17.60
CA ALA A 215 1.12 -19.48 16.37
C ALA A 215 0.37 -20.02 15.14
N ALA A 216 -0.07 -21.29 15.17
CA ALA A 216 -0.80 -21.90 14.07
C ALA A 216 -2.05 -21.10 13.64
N LYS A 217 -2.86 -20.62 14.60
CA LYS A 217 -4.05 -19.82 14.31
C LYS A 217 -3.71 -18.45 13.70
N LEU A 218 -2.69 -17.79 14.24
CA LEU A 218 -2.25 -16.47 13.74
C LEU A 218 -1.62 -16.61 12.35
N TRP A 219 -0.80 -17.63 12.14
CA TRP A 219 -0.18 -17.93 10.86
C TRP A 219 -1.20 -18.27 9.79
N GLU A 220 -2.22 -19.09 10.09
CA GLU A 220 -3.31 -19.37 9.16
C GLU A 220 -4.02 -18.09 8.72
N LYS A 221 -4.27 -17.17 9.65
CA LYS A 221 -4.87 -15.86 9.35
C LYS A 221 -3.94 -15.02 8.46
N SER A 222 -2.67 -14.88 8.84
CA SER A 222 -1.66 -14.10 8.10
C SER A 222 -1.44 -14.67 6.70
N TRP A 223 -1.47 -15.99 6.54
CA TRP A 223 -1.37 -16.68 5.25
C TRP A 223 -2.50 -16.30 4.31
N LYS A 224 -3.76 -16.42 4.75
CA LYS A 224 -4.94 -16.10 3.93
C LYS A 224 -4.97 -14.63 3.53
N VAL A 225 -4.70 -13.73 4.49
CA VAL A 225 -4.64 -12.28 4.25
C VAL A 225 -3.47 -11.94 3.32
N GLY A 226 -2.28 -12.48 3.60
CA GLY A 226 -1.06 -12.24 2.84
C GLY A 226 -1.17 -12.70 1.39
N SER A 227 -1.76 -13.87 1.13
CA SER A 227 -2.01 -14.36 -0.24
C SER A 227 -2.87 -13.38 -1.05
N ALA A 228 -3.97 -12.89 -0.47
CA ALA A 228 -4.82 -11.90 -1.13
C ALA A 228 -4.10 -10.55 -1.36
N GLN A 229 -3.29 -10.11 -0.39
CA GLN A 229 -2.52 -8.87 -0.51
C GLN A 229 -1.39 -8.97 -1.56
N LEU A 230 -0.71 -10.11 -1.67
CA LEU A 230 0.29 -10.38 -2.72
C LEU A 230 -0.34 -10.27 -4.11
N LYS A 231 -1.54 -10.85 -4.30
CA LYS A 231 -2.29 -10.70 -5.56
C LYS A 231 -2.64 -9.23 -5.84
N ALA A 232 -3.11 -8.49 -4.84
CA ALA A 232 -3.43 -7.07 -5.00
C ALA A 232 -2.19 -6.23 -5.36
N TYR A 233 -1.04 -6.56 -4.77
CA TYR A 233 0.25 -5.96 -5.14
C TYR A 233 0.61 -6.25 -6.60
N ASP A 234 0.50 -7.52 -7.05
CA ASP A 234 0.84 -7.90 -8.42
C ASP A 234 -0.03 -7.17 -9.45
N GLU A 235 -1.33 -7.06 -9.20
CA GLU A 235 -2.24 -6.30 -10.07
C GLU A 235 -1.89 -4.81 -10.10
N ALA A 236 -1.50 -4.22 -8.97
CA ALA A 236 -1.07 -2.83 -8.92
C ALA A 236 0.28 -2.62 -9.62
N ALA A 237 1.24 -3.52 -9.42
CA ALA A 237 2.54 -3.51 -10.07
C ALA A 237 2.41 -3.63 -11.60
N GLN A 238 1.55 -4.52 -12.09
CA GLN A 238 1.26 -4.64 -13.52
C GLN A 238 0.66 -3.35 -14.10
N ARG A 239 -0.33 -2.76 -13.43
CA ARG A 239 -0.90 -1.46 -13.85
C ARG A 239 0.14 -0.35 -13.87
N SER A 240 1.01 -0.30 -12.86
CA SER A 240 2.10 0.66 -12.78
C SER A 240 3.12 0.47 -13.90
N ALA A 241 3.44 -0.76 -14.27
CA ALA A 241 4.36 -1.05 -15.37
C ALA A 241 3.77 -0.70 -16.75
N ALA A 242 2.44 -0.73 -16.89
CA ALA A 242 1.73 -0.36 -18.11
C ALA A 242 1.61 1.16 -18.32
N THR A 243 1.95 1.98 -17.31
CA THR A 243 1.89 3.44 -17.39
C THR A 243 3.29 4.04 -17.47
N THR A 244 3.52 4.94 -18.42
CA THR A 244 4.80 5.63 -18.59
C THR A 244 4.70 7.10 -18.20
N CYS A 245 5.73 7.53 -17.47
CA CYS A 245 6.22 8.89 -17.45
C CYS A 245 7.46 8.89 -18.36
#